data_AF-A0A099PEK3-F1
#
_entry.id   AF-A0A099PEK3-F1
#
_cell.length_a   1.000
_cell.length_b   1.000
_cell.length_c   1.000
_cell.angle_alpha   90.00
_cell.angle_beta   90.00
_cell.angle_gamma   90.00
#
_symmetry.space_group_name_H-M   'P 1'
#
loop_
_entity.id
_entity.type
_entity.pdbx_description
1 polymer ?
#
loop_
_entity_poly.entity_id
_entity_poly.type
_entity_poly.pdbx_seq_one_letter_code
_entity_poly.pdbx_strand_id
1 'polypeptide(L)'
;MEKLLTQLLQHDDNRLLIFDMGRRISKLPIETFTRVEQNQVPYPLPFLHHAWVGLLLWNPSAKDQNLIWFLKLPLDEQGFLIQAARDDIVNRLLQNAMDRSRSRMP
;
A
#
# COMPACT_ATOMS: atom_id res chain seq x y z
N MET A 1 -0.73 -16.43 -8.76
CA MET A 1 -1.31 -15.11 -9.10
C MET A 1 -0.88 -14.15 -8.00
N GLU A 2 0.02 -13.23 -8.31
CA GLU A 2 0.51 -12.25 -7.33
C GLU A 2 -0.63 -11.31 -6.92
N LYS A 3 -0.79 -11.08 -5.62
CA LYS A 3 -1.87 -10.23 -5.07
C LYS A 3 -1.41 -8.77 -5.02
N LEU A 4 -2.20 -7.85 -5.58
CA LEU A 4 -1.99 -6.41 -5.44
C LEU A 4 -2.07 -5.97 -3.98
N LEU A 5 -1.27 -4.99 -3.58
CA LEU A 5 -1.35 -4.37 -2.26
C LEU A 5 -2.72 -3.73 -2.06
N THR A 6 -3.29 -3.08 -3.08
CA THR A 6 -4.67 -2.59 -3.02
C THR A 6 -5.67 -3.69 -2.71
N GLN A 7 -5.55 -4.85 -3.38
CA GLN A 7 -6.40 -6.02 -3.14
C GLN A 7 -6.16 -6.66 -1.77
N LEU A 8 -4.92 -6.64 -1.28
CA LEU A 8 -4.56 -7.19 0.02
C LEU A 8 -5.21 -6.40 1.17
N LEU A 9 -5.33 -5.09 1.01
CA LEU A 9 -5.76 -4.19 2.08
C LEU A 9 -7.24 -3.84 2.03
N GLN A 10 -7.87 -4.06 0.89
CA GLN A 10 -9.28 -3.82 0.66
C GLN A 10 -10.08 -5.10 0.96
N HIS A 11 -10.85 -5.05 2.04
CA HIS A 11 -11.77 -6.11 2.48
C HIS A 11 -13.11 -5.48 2.88
N ASP A 12 -14.18 -6.27 2.92
CA ASP A 12 -15.57 -5.78 3.07
C ASP A 12 -15.79 -4.90 4.31
N ASP A 13 -15.05 -5.16 5.38
CA ASP A 13 -15.15 -4.43 6.65
C ASP A 13 -14.26 -3.17 6.73
N ASN A 14 -13.49 -2.85 5.69
CA ASN A 14 -12.43 -1.85 5.77
C ASN A 14 -12.45 -0.87 4.60
N ARG A 15 -12.19 0.40 4.90
CA ARG A 15 -11.99 1.45 3.90
C ARG A 15 -10.52 1.76 3.76
N LEU A 16 -10.05 1.79 2.51
CA LEU A 16 -8.67 2.14 2.15
C LEU A 16 -8.61 3.56 1.58
N LEU A 17 -7.74 4.40 2.13
CA LEU A 17 -7.27 5.62 1.50
C LEU A 17 -5.77 5.55 1.29
N ILE A 18 -5.32 6.00 0.12
CA ILE A 18 -3.91 6.07 -0.25
C ILE A 18 -3.55 7.54 -0.45
N PHE A 19 -2.39 7.92 0.09
CA PHE A 19 -1.79 9.23 -0.06
C PHE A 19 -0.39 9.09 -0.64
N ASP A 20 -0.04 9.89 -1.63
CA ASP A 20 1.36 10.16 -1.95
C ASP A 20 1.93 11.14 -0.92
N MET A 21 3.16 10.89 -0.47
CA MET A 21 3.84 11.65 0.58
C MET A 21 5.25 12.08 0.16
N GLY A 22 5.47 12.35 -1.14
CA GLY A 22 6.75 12.82 -1.64
C GLY A 22 7.05 14.25 -1.16
N ARG A 23 7.18 15.20 -2.09
CA ARG A 23 7.38 16.62 -1.73
C ARG A 23 6.15 17.27 -1.09
N ARG A 24 4.97 16.64 -1.21
CA ARG A 24 3.70 17.08 -0.65
C ARG A 24 2.85 15.86 -0.29
N ILE A 25 1.95 15.99 0.67
CA ILE A 25 0.91 14.98 0.92
C ILE A 25 -0.24 15.22 -0.04
N SER A 26 -0.63 14.21 -0.81
CA SER A 26 -1.75 14.30 -1.73
C SER A 26 -2.51 12.98 -1.82
N LYS A 27 -3.82 13.01 -2.02
CA LYS A 27 -4.61 11.79 -2.19
C LYS A 27 -4.21 11.10 -3.50
N LEU A 28 -3.87 9.83 -3.42
CA LEU A 28 -3.58 8.98 -4.58
C LEU A 28 -4.75 8.02 -4.80
N PRO A 29 -5.47 8.08 -5.94
CA PRO A 29 -6.57 7.16 -6.19
C PRO A 29 -6.10 5.70 -6.24
N ILE A 30 -6.90 4.79 -5.67
CA ILE A 30 -6.61 3.35 -5.64
C ILE A 30 -6.44 2.79 -7.06
N GLU A 31 -7.25 3.24 -8.01
CA GLU A 31 -7.14 2.83 -9.41
C GLU A 31 -5.79 3.23 -10.02
N THR A 32 -5.35 4.47 -9.80
CA THR A 32 -4.04 4.94 -10.25
C THR A 32 -2.91 4.13 -9.63
N PHE A 33 -2.95 3.89 -8.32
CA PHE A 33 -1.92 3.10 -7.65
C PHE A 33 -1.94 1.63 -8.09
N THR A 34 -3.10 1.04 -8.35
CA THR A 34 -3.25 -0.30 -8.92
C THR A 34 -2.53 -0.41 -10.27
N ARG A 35 -2.69 0.59 -11.15
CA ARG A 35 -1.99 0.62 -12.44
C ARG A 35 -0.48 0.75 -12.27
N VAL A 36 -0.01 1.48 -11.25
CA VAL A 36 1.42 1.53 -10.90
C VAL A 36 1.91 0.15 -10.43
N GLU A 37 1.18 -0.52 -9.54
CA GLU A 37 1.55 -1.86 -9.05
C GLU A 37 1.61 -2.91 -10.16
N GLN A 38 0.79 -2.74 -11.19
CA GLN A 38 0.76 -3.57 -12.40
C GLN A 38 1.82 -3.16 -13.43
N ASN A 39 2.69 -2.19 -13.11
CA ASN A 39 3.72 -1.67 -14.00
C ASN A 39 3.14 -1.09 -15.32
N GLN A 40 1.90 -0.62 -15.32
CA GLN A 40 1.23 -0.08 -16.51
C GLN A 40 1.49 1.41 -16.73
N VAL A 41 1.79 2.13 -15.64
CA VAL A 41 2.12 3.56 -15.65
C VAL A 41 3.24 3.84 -14.66
N PRO A 42 4.08 4.85 -14.92
CA PRO A 42 5.06 5.31 -13.94
C PRO A 42 4.33 5.93 -12.74
N TYR A 43 5.02 5.97 -11.60
CA TYR A 43 4.49 6.59 -10.40
C TYR A 43 4.31 8.12 -10.61
N PRO A 44 3.16 8.72 -10.24
CA PRO A 44 2.84 10.10 -10.66
C PRO A 44 3.73 11.20 -10.05
N LEU A 45 4.14 11.04 -8.78
CA LEU A 45 4.86 12.08 -8.03
C LEU A 45 6.09 11.48 -7.32
N PRO A 46 7.08 10.97 -8.08
CA PRO A 46 8.24 10.32 -7.49
C PRO A 46 9.10 11.34 -6.72
N PHE A 47 9.72 10.88 -5.63
CA PHE A 47 10.67 11.68 -4.88
C PHE A 47 11.93 10.86 -4.59
N LEU A 48 13.06 11.32 -5.13
CA LEU A 48 14.36 10.66 -5.04
C LEU A 48 14.33 9.19 -5.50
N HIS A 49 13.74 8.91 -6.67
CA HIS A 49 13.55 7.55 -7.21
C HIS A 49 12.75 6.60 -6.31
N HIS A 50 11.89 7.14 -5.46
CA HIS A 50 10.99 6.34 -4.63
C HIS A 50 9.56 6.86 -4.71
N ALA A 51 8.61 5.94 -4.62
CA ALA A 51 7.22 6.24 -4.29
C ALA A 51 7.08 6.26 -2.77
N TRP A 52 6.61 7.39 -2.24
CA TRP A 52 6.36 7.57 -0.82
C TRP A 52 4.86 7.50 -0.60
N VAL A 53 4.39 6.46 0.07
CA VAL A 53 2.95 6.17 0.14
C VAL A 53 2.49 6.06 1.58
N GLY A 54 1.47 6.83 1.93
CA GLY A 54 0.71 6.70 3.17
C GLY A 54 -0.55 5.90 2.90
N LEU A 55 -0.78 4.84 3.67
CA LEU A 55 -1.96 3.99 3.60
C LEU A 55 -2.75 4.16 4.87
N LEU A 56 -4.01 4.53 4.77
CA LEU A 56 -4.92 4.66 5.88
C LEU A 56 -6.04 3.64 5.72
N LEU A 57 -6.13 2.73 6.67
CA LEU A 57 -7.11 1.66 6.76
C LEU A 57 -7.98 1.93 7.99
N TRP A 58 -9.29 1.95 7.82
CA TRP A 58 -10.21 2.02 8.96
C TRP A 58 -11.48 1.21 8.75
N ASN A 59 -11.95 0.61 9.83
CA ASN A 59 -13.27 0.03 9.91
C ASN A 59 -14.26 1.06 10.47
N PRO A 60 -15.30 1.47 9.70
CA PRO A 60 -16.31 2.41 10.19
C PRO A 60 -17.03 1.95 11.48
N SER A 61 -17.15 0.64 11.67
CA SER A 61 -17.80 -0.02 12.81
C SER A 61 -16.87 -0.21 14.01
N ALA A 62 -15.55 -0.01 13.85
CA ALA A 62 -14.55 -0.21 14.90
C ALA A 62 -13.46 0.87 14.85
N LYS A 63 -13.80 2.08 15.32
CA LYS A 63 -12.95 3.28 15.23
C LYS A 63 -11.57 3.16 15.90
N ASP A 64 -11.44 2.31 16.92
CA ASP A 64 -10.16 2.12 17.63
C ASP A 64 -9.19 1.20 16.86
N GLN A 65 -9.61 0.67 15.70
CA GLN A 65 -8.81 -0.25 14.88
C GLN A 65 -8.24 0.42 13.62
N ASN A 66 -8.14 1.75 13.61
CA ASN A 66 -7.53 2.49 12.51
C ASN A 66 -6.04 2.16 12.41
N LEU A 67 -5.58 1.86 11.21
CA LEU A 67 -4.18 1.57 10.92
C LEU A 67 -3.67 2.55 9.88
N ILE A 68 -2.53 3.17 10.16
CA ILE A 68 -1.81 3.97 9.19
C ILE A 68 -0.43 3.35 8.94
N TRP A 69 -0.06 3.19 7.67
CA TRP A 69 1.24 2.71 7.26
C TRP A 69 1.91 3.69 6.31
N PHE A 70 3.23 3.69 6.37
CA PHE A 70 4.08 4.52 5.52
C PHE A 70 5.04 3.60 4.79
N LEU A 71 4.98 3.63 3.47
CA LEU A 71 5.79 2.81 2.59
C LEU A 71 6.72 3.69 1.78
N LYS A 72 7.94 3.19 1.59
CA LYS A 72 8.92 3.73 0.66
C LYS A 72 9.24 2.64 -0.34
N LEU A 73 8.74 2.79 -1.57
CA LEU A 73 8.91 1.79 -2.61
C LEU A 73 9.94 2.30 -3.63
N PRO A 74 10.96 1.50 -3.97
CA PRO A 74 11.95 1.90 -4.95
C PRO A 74 11.33 1.90 -6.36
N LEU A 75 11.71 2.91 -7.15
CA LEU A 75 11.34 3.05 -8.55
C LEU A 75 12.59 2.89 -9.42
N ASP A 76 12.39 2.47 -10.67
CA ASP A 76 13.44 2.51 -11.67
C ASP A 76 13.68 3.93 -12.22
N GLU A 77 14.60 4.04 -13.18
CA GLU A 77 14.96 5.31 -13.81
C GLU A 77 13.80 5.97 -14.58
N GLN A 78 12.84 5.16 -15.06
CA GLN A 78 11.65 5.60 -15.79
C GLN A 78 10.48 5.88 -14.83
N GLY A 79 10.65 5.66 -13.53
CA GLY A 79 9.66 5.91 -12.49
C GLY A 79 8.68 4.75 -12.30
N PHE A 80 8.91 3.58 -12.87
CA PHE A 80 8.10 2.39 -12.64
C PHE A 80 8.49 1.70 -11.35
N LEU A 81 7.52 1.02 -10.74
CA LEU A 81 7.73 0.29 -9.50
C LEU A 81 8.62 -0.94 -9.73
N ILE A 82 9.62 -1.14 -8.87
CA ILE A 82 10.40 -2.37 -8.90
C ILE A 82 9.55 -3.51 -8.32
N GLN A 83 9.06 -4.41 -9.17
CA GLN A 83 8.12 -5.48 -8.80
C GLN A 83 8.61 -6.34 -7.62
N ALA A 84 9.89 -6.75 -7.64
CA ALA A 84 10.46 -7.56 -6.57
C ALA A 84 10.38 -6.89 -5.18
N ALA A 85 10.54 -5.57 -5.11
CA ALA A 85 10.43 -4.82 -3.86
C ALA A 85 8.96 -4.74 -3.38
N ARG A 86 8.03 -4.61 -4.33
CA ARG A 86 6.60 -4.68 -4.05
C ARG A 86 6.21 -6.05 -3.50
N ASP A 87 6.72 -7.13 -4.09
CA ASP A 87 6.39 -8.51 -3.69
C ASP A 87 6.89 -8.83 -2.28
N ASP A 88 8.11 -8.41 -1.96
CA ASP A 88 8.67 -8.54 -0.62
C ASP A 88 7.78 -7.83 0.42
N ILE A 89 7.30 -6.63 0.12
CA ILE A 89 6.41 -5.88 1.02
C ILE A 89 5.06 -6.56 1.18
N VAL A 90 4.43 -7.01 0.09
CA VAL A 90 3.17 -7.75 0.13
C VAL A 90 3.30 -9.00 1.01
N ASN A 91 4.39 -9.76 0.84
CA ASN A 91 4.65 -10.97 1.63
C ASN A 91 4.85 -10.65 3.11
N ARG A 92 5.63 -9.61 3.45
CA ARG A 92 5.81 -9.17 4.84
C ARG A 92 4.50 -8.71 5.47
N LEU A 93 3.67 -7.96 4.74
CA LEU A 93 2.38 -7.50 5.24
C LEU A 93 1.41 -8.65 5.47
N LEU A 94 1.38 -9.63 4.57
CA LEU A 94 0.62 -10.86 4.74
C LEU A 94 1.04 -11.62 6.00
N GLN A 95 2.34 -11.82 6.20
CA GLN A 95 2.88 -12.49 7.39
C GLN A 95 2.47 -11.74 8.67
N ASN A 96 2.69 -10.44 8.72
CA ASN A 96 2.35 -9.61 9.87
C ASN A 96 0.84 -9.56 10.16
N ALA A 97 0.00 -9.53 9.12
CA ALA A 97 -1.46 -9.55 9.27
C ALA A 97 -1.95 -10.91 9.82
N MET A 98 -1.36 -12.02 9.37
CA MET A 98 -1.65 -13.36 9.89
C MET A 98 -1.18 -13.54 11.34
N ASP A 99 -0.02 -12.99 11.70
CA ASP A 99 0.50 -13.08 13.06
C ASP A 99 -0.36 -12.29 14.06
N ARG A 100 -0.89 -11.12 13.65
CA ARG A 100 -1.84 -10.33 14.46
C ARG A 100 -3.18 -11.03 14.66
N SER A 101 -3.63 -11.86 13.72
CA SER A 101 -4.84 -12.66 13.87
C SER A 101 -4.63 -13.88 14.78
N ARG A 102 -3.42 -14.46 14.81
CA ARG A 102 -3.04 -15.51 15.78
C ARG A 102 -2.92 -15.02 17.21
N SER A 103 -2.44 -13.79 17.43
CA SER A 103 -2.35 -13.19 18.78
C SER A 103 -3.72 -12.81 19.39
N ARG A 104 -4.83 -12.98 18.67
CA ARG A 104 -6.20 -12.62 19.08
C ARG A 104 -7.10 -13.82 19.41
N MET A 105 -6.60 -15.06 19.35
CA MET A 105 -7.32 -16.24 19.85
C MET A 105 -6.95 -16.49 21.33
N PRO A 106 -7.92 -16.52 22.25
CA PRO A 106 -7.69 -16.97 23.63
C PRO A 106 -7.36 -18.46 23.71
#